data_AF-A0A9N8L0R8-F1
#
_entry.id   AF-A0A9N8L0R8-F1
#
_cell.length_a   1.000
_cell.length_b   1.000
_cell.length_c   1.000
_cell.angle_alpha   90.00
_cell.angle_beta   90.00
_cell.angle_gamma   90.00
#
_symmetry.space_group_name_H-M   'P 1'
#
loop_
_entity.id
_entity.type
_entity.pdbx_description
1 polymer ?
#
loop_
_entity_poly.entity_id
_entity_poly.type
_entity_poly.pdbx_seq_one_letter_code
_entity_poly.pdbx_strand_id
1 'polypeptide(L)'
;MAKRKRKQRGRPTAIFSCLTRTKSTIESIRGSIASAYSIYVGFCQETTLHGLKHTVEKKLHWFERYNKEPVVVSMQRDYRSWWTTFPAVTACFLERVHPDKAREVIQTIWNVTEESDAEKYQYYYEFVELIADVSFRDNLQNFWKYQADDTVKGIDLLQLAMSVHPEPLLEVLLSKSDYEIAEWYRSPRQLVMTEVGICQTFNSAYAQFQDVLQDTWRPHELLQCHYHSGQCFVRIDSKNRAVRYFIHSPYEIPTAISNPTGEVAPDVELIVDFKAVEIQASASVKNLRTEQRRCKYPDEWISDSIRAYSFSLCQMHCRSRMAAMFCGCRPYFHVKGGEVIRFIIIIIIIIIPLPLSQLLLFGVGAACLLLPHVPI
;
A
#
# COMPACT_ATOMS: atom_id res chain seq x y z
N MET A 1 -58.57 -37.70 55.58
CA MET A 1 -59.41 -37.02 54.56
C MET A 1 -58.47 -36.28 53.61
N ALA A 2 -58.13 -36.80 52.41
CA ALA A 2 -58.92 -36.69 51.17
C ALA A 2 -59.18 -35.21 50.80
N LYS A 3 -58.90 -34.64 49.61
CA LYS A 3 -58.43 -35.04 48.26
C LYS A 3 -58.05 -33.69 47.56
N ARG A 4 -56.98 -33.55 46.77
CA ARG A 4 -56.89 -33.67 45.29
C ARG A 4 -55.44 -33.25 44.91
N LYS A 5 -54.52 -34.05 44.33
CA LYS A 5 -54.39 -34.61 42.96
C LYS A 5 -54.70 -33.59 41.84
N ARG A 6 -53.92 -33.39 40.77
CA ARG A 6 -52.63 -33.90 40.22
C ARG A 6 -52.43 -33.18 38.86
N LYS A 7 -51.23 -33.31 38.26
CA LYS A 7 -50.87 -33.24 36.81
C LYS A 7 -50.63 -31.82 36.21
N GLN A 8 -49.70 -31.60 35.27
CA GLN A 8 -48.59 -32.37 34.68
C GLN A 8 -47.69 -31.40 33.87
N ARG A 9 -46.39 -31.75 33.78
CA ARG A 9 -45.37 -31.46 32.74
C ARG A 9 -45.61 -30.40 31.65
N GLY A 10 -44.58 -29.57 31.46
CA GLY A 10 -44.15 -29.05 30.16
C GLY A 10 -43.00 -28.03 30.29
N ARG A 11 -41.77 -28.41 29.94
CA ARG A 11 -40.81 -27.45 29.34
C ARG A 11 -41.24 -27.30 27.88
N PRO A 12 -41.21 -26.08 27.32
CA PRO A 12 -39.99 -25.70 26.60
C PRO A 12 -39.63 -24.21 26.65
N THR A 13 -38.35 -23.97 26.34
CA THR A 13 -37.78 -22.83 25.59
C THR A 13 -37.95 -21.39 26.08
N ALA A 14 -36.79 -20.78 26.28
CA ALA A 14 -36.56 -19.34 26.38
C ALA A 14 -37.32 -18.57 25.30
N ILE A 15 -37.99 -17.49 25.71
CA ILE A 15 -38.46 -16.44 24.82
C ILE A 15 -38.09 -15.11 25.48
N PHE A 16 -37.35 -14.31 24.72
CA PHE A 16 -37.04 -12.90 24.93
C PHE A 16 -38.19 -12.15 25.60
N SER A 17 -37.96 -11.58 26.79
CA SER A 17 -38.90 -10.59 27.31
C SER A 17 -38.73 -9.31 26.51
N CYS A 18 -39.77 -8.98 25.76
CA CYS A 18 -40.00 -7.67 25.18
C CYS A 18 -39.60 -6.56 26.17
N LEU A 19 -38.59 -5.77 25.80
CA LEU A 19 -38.36 -4.47 26.41
C LEU A 19 -39.65 -3.67 26.27
N THR A 20 -40.27 -3.42 27.41
CA THR A 20 -41.39 -2.51 27.62
C THR A 20 -41.09 -1.19 26.93
N ARG A 21 -41.89 -0.91 25.91
CA ARG A 21 -41.99 0.36 25.19
C ARG A 21 -42.32 1.47 26.21
N THR A 22 -41.33 2.22 26.66
CA THR A 22 -41.55 3.50 27.36
C THR A 22 -42.09 4.52 26.38
N LYS A 23 -43.41 4.47 26.13
CA LYS A 23 -44.18 5.61 25.62
C LYS A 23 -44.55 6.46 26.84
N SER A 24 -43.60 7.28 27.28
CA SER A 24 -43.84 8.34 28.27
C SER A 24 -43.44 9.67 27.62
N THR A 25 -44.46 10.39 27.13
CA THR A 25 -44.50 11.85 27.01
C THR A 25 -43.23 12.59 26.56
N ILE A 26 -43.01 12.63 25.24
CA ILE A 26 -42.44 13.80 24.55
C ILE A 26 -43.44 14.24 23.47
N GLU A 27 -44.61 14.70 23.89
CA GLU A 27 -45.54 15.44 23.01
C GLU A 27 -45.55 16.94 23.33
N SER A 28 -45.21 17.35 24.56
CA SER A 28 -45.20 18.77 24.96
C SER A 28 -44.04 19.59 24.38
N ILE A 29 -42.95 18.96 23.93
CA ILE A 29 -41.77 19.67 23.39
C ILE A 29 -41.87 19.86 21.87
N ARG A 30 -42.68 19.05 21.17
CA ARG A 30 -42.86 19.14 19.71
C ARG A 30 -43.53 20.45 19.30
N GLY A 31 -44.45 21.00 20.09
CA GLY A 31 -45.11 22.28 19.82
C GLY A 31 -44.18 23.50 20.01
N SER A 32 -43.38 23.51 21.08
CA SER A 32 -42.52 24.66 21.42
C SER A 32 -41.19 24.70 20.66
N ILE A 33 -40.65 23.55 20.23
CA ILE A 33 -39.40 23.50 19.46
C ILE A 33 -39.64 23.44 17.94
N ALA A 34 -40.86 23.13 17.46
CA ALA A 34 -41.13 23.10 16.01
C ALA A 34 -40.78 24.41 15.29
N SER A 35 -41.09 25.55 15.91
CA SER A 35 -40.73 26.87 15.37
C SER A 35 -39.21 27.06 15.37
N ALA A 36 -38.52 26.79 16.48
CA ALA A 36 -37.06 26.89 16.57
C ALA A 36 -36.33 25.93 15.60
N TYR A 37 -36.84 24.70 15.44
CA TYR A 37 -36.32 23.73 14.49
C TYR A 37 -36.55 24.19 13.05
N SER A 38 -37.71 24.77 12.73
CA SER A 38 -37.96 25.31 11.38
C SER A 38 -37.03 26.49 11.04
N ILE A 39 -36.74 27.36 12.01
CA ILE A 39 -35.77 28.46 11.88
C ILE A 39 -34.35 27.90 11.69
N TYR A 40 -33.98 26.90 12.49
CA TYR A 40 -32.70 26.21 12.37
C TYR A 40 -32.53 25.51 11.01
N VAL A 41 -33.58 24.85 10.50
CA VAL A 41 -33.62 24.24 9.17
C VAL A 41 -33.43 25.29 8.08
N GLY A 42 -34.13 26.42 8.15
CA GLY A 42 -33.98 27.53 7.19
C GLY A 42 -32.56 28.10 7.19
N PHE A 43 -32.02 28.41 8.38
CA PHE A 43 -30.64 28.88 8.51
C PHE A 43 -29.62 27.89 7.94
N CYS A 44 -29.77 26.61 8.25
CA CYS A 44 -28.88 25.56 7.78
C CYS A 44 -28.99 25.31 6.28
N GLN A 45 -30.12 25.61 5.63
CA GLN A 45 -30.29 25.49 4.17
C GLN A 45 -29.66 26.67 3.41
N GLU A 46 -29.68 27.86 3.99
CA GLU A 46 -29.19 29.09 3.35
C GLU A 46 -27.71 29.40 3.66
N THR A 47 -27.12 28.76 4.68
CA THR A 47 -25.72 29.01 5.05
C THR A 47 -24.71 28.48 4.02
N THR A 48 -23.57 29.15 3.91
CA THR A 48 -22.41 28.69 3.13
C THR A 48 -21.58 27.63 3.87
N LEU A 49 -21.86 27.40 5.15
CA LEU A 49 -21.26 26.32 5.94
C LEU A 49 -21.84 24.97 5.50
N HIS A 50 -21.13 24.29 4.60
CA HIS A 50 -21.51 22.99 4.06
C HIS A 50 -21.89 21.95 5.14
N GLY A 51 -21.21 21.97 6.29
CA GLY A 51 -21.50 21.05 7.40
C GLY A 51 -22.88 21.20 8.02
N LEU A 52 -23.41 22.42 8.09
CA LEU A 52 -24.70 22.70 8.73
C LEU A 52 -25.89 22.23 7.89
N LYS A 53 -25.77 22.30 6.55
CA LYS A 53 -26.74 21.74 5.60
C LYS A 53 -27.01 20.27 5.87
N HIS A 54 -25.96 19.52 6.19
CA HIS A 54 -26.07 18.11 6.52
C HIS A 54 -26.85 17.89 7.80
N THR A 55 -26.83 18.77 8.80
CA THR A 55 -27.51 18.54 10.09
C THR A 55 -29.04 18.50 9.99
N VAL A 56 -29.62 19.12 8.96
CA VAL A 56 -31.08 19.27 8.77
C VAL A 56 -31.62 18.48 7.59
N GLU A 57 -30.77 17.75 6.88
CA GLU A 57 -31.17 16.94 5.73
C GLU A 57 -32.15 15.84 6.18
N LYS A 58 -33.36 15.82 5.61
CA LYS A 58 -34.52 15.00 6.03
C LYS A 58 -34.32 13.48 5.94
N LYS A 59 -33.17 13.00 5.46
CA LYS A 59 -32.96 11.59 5.12
C LYS A 59 -32.68 10.67 6.31
N LEU A 60 -32.21 11.20 7.44
CA LEU A 60 -31.82 10.38 8.61
C LEU A 60 -32.10 11.11 9.94
N HIS A 61 -32.58 10.39 10.95
CA HIS A 61 -32.63 10.90 12.34
C HIS A 61 -31.19 11.11 12.87
N TRP A 62 -30.96 12.02 13.82
CA TRP A 62 -29.60 12.37 14.28
C TRP A 62 -28.78 11.16 14.76
N PHE A 63 -29.43 10.20 15.44
CA PHE A 63 -28.80 8.95 15.89
C PHE A 63 -28.45 8.03 14.71
N GLU A 64 -29.29 7.97 13.69
CA GLU A 64 -29.01 7.20 12.47
C GLU A 64 -27.87 7.84 11.67
N ARG A 65 -27.82 9.17 11.62
CA ARG A 65 -26.71 9.91 10.99
C ARG A 65 -25.41 9.65 11.73
N TYR A 66 -25.39 9.74 13.06
CA TYR A 66 -24.18 9.44 13.83
C TYR A 66 -23.66 8.01 13.55
N ASN A 67 -24.57 7.05 13.36
CA ASN A 67 -24.20 5.68 13.05
C ASN A 67 -23.80 5.44 11.59
N LYS A 68 -24.36 6.18 10.62
CA LYS A 68 -24.11 5.95 9.19
C LYS A 68 -23.10 6.92 8.56
N GLU A 69 -23.17 8.21 8.92
CA GLU A 69 -22.48 9.34 8.28
C GLU A 69 -22.16 10.47 9.30
N PRO A 70 -21.27 10.24 10.29
CA PRO A 70 -20.94 11.23 11.32
C PRO A 70 -19.88 12.28 10.91
N VAL A 71 -19.20 12.09 9.78
CA VAL A 71 -18.05 12.93 9.38
C VAL A 71 -18.47 13.98 8.36
N VAL A 72 -17.98 15.20 8.55
CA VAL A 72 -18.17 16.34 7.62
C VAL A 72 -16.79 16.82 7.16
N VAL A 73 -16.68 17.17 5.89
CA VAL A 73 -15.45 17.73 5.30
C VAL A 73 -15.64 19.21 5.04
N SER A 74 -14.68 20.03 5.48
CA SER A 74 -14.62 21.46 5.18
C SER A 74 -13.28 21.81 4.54
N MET A 75 -13.30 22.66 3.53
CA MET A 75 -12.07 23.15 2.89
C MET A 75 -11.59 24.43 3.57
N GLN A 76 -10.30 24.48 3.89
CA GLN A 76 -9.63 25.67 4.40
C GLN A 76 -8.37 25.93 3.57
N ARG A 77 -8.04 27.21 3.40
CA ARG A 77 -6.81 27.66 2.70
C ARG A 77 -5.98 28.47 3.69
N ASP A 78 -5.16 27.78 4.47
CA ASP A 78 -4.16 28.42 5.31
C ASP A 78 -2.78 28.19 4.72
N TYR A 79 -2.20 29.22 4.10
CA TYR A 79 -0.85 29.18 3.55
C TYR A 79 0.15 29.94 4.42
N ARG A 80 -0.30 30.63 5.47
CA ARG A 80 0.54 31.55 6.26
C ARG A 80 1.08 30.91 7.52
N SER A 81 0.29 30.05 8.16
CA SER A 81 0.69 29.39 9.41
C SER A 81 0.98 27.90 9.23
N TRP A 82 0.63 27.36 8.06
CA TRP A 82 0.70 25.94 7.79
C TRP A 82 2.09 25.46 7.39
N TRP A 83 2.56 24.43 8.10
CA TRP A 83 3.74 23.66 7.74
C TRP A 83 3.30 22.35 7.10
N THR A 84 3.68 22.18 5.85
CA THR A 84 3.37 20.98 5.07
C THR A 84 4.48 19.97 5.25
N THR A 85 4.15 18.69 5.34
CA THR A 85 5.17 17.65 5.28
C THR A 85 5.70 17.53 3.85
N PHE A 86 7.02 17.62 3.67
CA PHE A 86 7.65 17.43 2.37
C PHE A 86 7.29 16.04 1.83
N PRO A 87 7.00 15.87 0.53
CA PRO A 87 6.64 14.57 -0.01
C PRO A 87 7.81 13.59 0.05
N ALA A 88 7.51 12.30 -0.06
CA ALA A 88 8.52 11.31 -0.36
C ALA A 88 8.78 11.27 -1.87
N VAL A 89 10.04 11.02 -2.22
CA VAL A 89 10.48 10.85 -3.60
C VAL A 89 11.11 9.48 -3.72
N THR A 90 10.51 8.63 -4.54
CA THR A 90 11.06 7.30 -4.83
C THR A 90 11.48 7.23 -6.28
N ALA A 91 12.72 6.84 -6.54
CA ALA A 91 13.29 6.79 -7.87
C ALA A 91 13.86 5.39 -8.15
N CYS A 92 13.54 4.85 -9.31
CA CYS A 92 13.93 3.53 -9.76
C CYS A 92 14.63 3.68 -11.11
N PHE A 93 15.74 2.97 -11.33
CA PHE A 93 16.36 2.95 -12.65
C PHE A 93 15.45 2.25 -13.66
N LEU A 94 15.40 2.75 -14.89
CA LEU A 94 14.76 2.05 -15.99
C LEU A 94 15.57 0.80 -16.36
N GLU A 95 16.90 0.96 -16.47
CA GLU A 95 17.85 -0.14 -16.64
C GLU A 95 18.31 -0.63 -15.27
N ARG A 96 17.85 -1.82 -14.88
CA ARG A 96 18.05 -2.36 -13.53
C ARG A 96 19.22 -3.32 -13.39
N VAL A 97 19.91 -3.60 -14.48
CA VAL A 97 21.05 -4.52 -14.53
C VAL A 97 22.31 -3.76 -14.90
N HIS A 98 23.35 -3.93 -14.11
CA HIS A 98 24.69 -3.51 -14.48
C HIS A 98 25.39 -4.63 -15.26
N PRO A 99 25.76 -4.43 -16.54
CA PRO A 99 26.24 -5.51 -17.41
C PRO A 99 27.50 -6.20 -16.85
N ASP A 100 28.45 -5.44 -16.30
CA ASP A 100 29.67 -6.02 -15.73
C ASP A 100 29.39 -6.88 -14.48
N LYS A 101 28.48 -6.44 -13.60
CA LYS A 101 28.07 -7.20 -12.41
C LYS A 101 27.29 -8.45 -12.82
N ALA A 102 26.45 -8.35 -13.84
CA ALA A 102 25.74 -9.51 -14.38
C ALA A 102 26.71 -10.57 -14.93
N ARG A 103 27.76 -10.15 -15.67
CA ARG A 103 28.80 -11.06 -16.17
C ARG A 103 29.51 -11.79 -15.04
N GLU A 104 29.93 -11.07 -14.01
CA GLU A 104 30.61 -11.64 -12.82
C GLU A 104 29.71 -12.66 -12.09
N VAL A 105 28.44 -12.33 -11.89
CA VAL A 105 27.48 -13.19 -11.20
C VAL A 105 27.18 -14.45 -12.03
N ILE A 106 27.02 -14.33 -13.35
CA ILE A 106 26.78 -15.48 -14.22
C ILE A 106 27.98 -16.44 -14.19
N GLN A 107 29.19 -15.89 -14.24
CA GLN A 107 30.42 -16.68 -14.13
C GLN A 107 30.54 -17.34 -12.75
N THR A 108 30.12 -16.67 -11.68
CA THR A 108 30.20 -17.22 -10.32
C THR A 108 29.19 -18.35 -10.07
N ILE A 109 27.95 -18.21 -10.55
CA ILE A 109 26.88 -19.18 -10.27
C ILE A 109 26.92 -20.36 -11.23
N TRP A 110 27.06 -20.11 -12.53
CA TRP A 110 26.95 -21.15 -13.57
C TRP A 110 28.27 -21.50 -14.26
N ASN A 111 29.36 -20.79 -13.96
CA ASN A 111 30.67 -20.97 -14.58
C ASN A 111 30.62 -20.88 -16.13
N VAL A 112 29.81 -19.95 -16.63
CA VAL A 112 29.64 -19.68 -18.07
C VAL A 112 30.14 -18.28 -18.39
N THR A 113 30.88 -18.16 -19.50
CA THR A 113 31.33 -16.92 -20.11
C THR A 113 30.87 -16.83 -21.56
N GLU A 114 30.80 -15.61 -22.10
CA GLU A 114 30.43 -15.34 -23.49
C GLU A 114 31.32 -16.08 -24.50
N GLU A 115 32.61 -16.25 -24.18
CA GLU A 115 33.58 -16.97 -25.01
C GLU A 115 33.44 -18.50 -24.90
N SER A 116 33.00 -19.00 -23.75
CA SER A 116 32.85 -20.44 -23.53
C SER A 116 31.60 -21.02 -24.20
N ASP A 117 30.46 -20.35 -24.06
CA ASP A 117 29.17 -20.83 -24.55
C ASP A 117 28.20 -19.64 -24.66
N ALA A 118 28.16 -19.02 -25.84
CA ALA A 118 27.38 -17.80 -26.08
C ALA A 118 25.87 -18.03 -25.91
N GLU A 119 25.34 -19.20 -26.28
CA GLU A 119 23.92 -19.50 -26.17
C GLU A 119 23.49 -19.65 -24.70
N LYS A 120 24.27 -20.39 -23.90
CA LYS A 120 23.98 -20.51 -22.46
C LYS A 120 24.20 -19.20 -21.71
N TYR A 121 25.22 -18.43 -22.09
CA TYR A 121 25.45 -17.11 -21.48
C TYR A 121 24.23 -16.21 -21.70
N GLN A 122 23.70 -16.14 -22.93
CA GLN A 122 22.52 -15.35 -23.25
C GLN A 122 21.28 -15.84 -22.48
N TYR A 123 21.10 -17.15 -22.34
CA TYR A 123 20.00 -17.72 -21.54
C TYR A 123 20.02 -17.27 -20.08
N TYR A 124 21.18 -17.33 -19.42
CA TYR A 124 21.31 -16.88 -18.03
C TYR A 124 21.27 -15.35 -17.90
N TYR A 125 21.76 -14.62 -18.89
CA TYR A 125 21.65 -13.17 -18.91
C TYR A 125 20.19 -12.71 -18.95
N GLU A 126 19.36 -13.31 -19.82
CA GLU A 126 17.91 -13.07 -19.86
C GLU A 126 17.21 -13.45 -18.56
N PHE A 127 17.67 -14.50 -17.88
CA PHE A 127 17.15 -14.88 -16.56
C PHE A 127 17.44 -13.81 -15.51
N VAL A 128 18.68 -13.31 -15.47
CA VAL A 128 19.12 -12.24 -14.57
C VAL A 128 18.36 -10.95 -14.84
N GLU A 129 18.16 -10.59 -16.12
CA GLU A 129 17.37 -9.43 -16.51
C GLU A 129 15.91 -9.56 -16.08
N LEU A 130 15.31 -10.73 -16.30
CA LEU A 130 13.94 -11.02 -15.85
C LEU A 130 13.79 -10.90 -14.33
N ILE A 131 14.79 -11.36 -13.57
CA ILE A 131 14.79 -11.21 -12.12
C ILE A 131 14.83 -9.75 -11.75
N ALA A 132 15.77 -8.96 -12.29
CA ALA A 132 15.92 -7.55 -11.93
C ALA A 132 14.70 -6.69 -12.35
N ASP A 133 14.10 -6.98 -13.52
CA ASP A 133 12.94 -6.27 -14.05
C ASP A 133 11.58 -6.90 -13.69
N VAL A 134 11.54 -7.82 -12.72
CA VAL A 134 10.26 -8.38 -12.30
C VAL A 134 9.38 -7.27 -11.73
N SER A 135 8.16 -7.19 -12.26
CA SER A 135 7.07 -6.39 -11.74
C SER A 135 5.84 -7.28 -11.63
N PHE A 136 4.93 -6.97 -10.71
CA PHE A 136 3.68 -7.73 -10.58
C PHE A 136 2.82 -7.67 -11.86
N ARG A 137 2.95 -6.60 -12.67
CA ARG A 137 2.05 -6.34 -13.81
C ARG A 137 2.58 -6.89 -15.13
N ASP A 138 3.87 -6.77 -15.38
CA ASP A 138 4.40 -6.84 -16.74
C ASP A 138 5.08 -8.18 -17.01
N ASN A 139 5.99 -8.60 -16.12
CA ASN A 139 6.96 -9.65 -16.43
C ASN A 139 6.87 -10.90 -15.56
N LEU A 140 6.04 -10.90 -14.50
CA LEU A 140 5.95 -12.03 -13.58
C LEU A 140 5.58 -13.36 -14.27
N GLN A 141 4.84 -13.29 -15.39
CA GLN A 141 4.47 -14.48 -16.14
C GLN A 141 5.67 -15.17 -16.78
N ASN A 142 6.68 -14.42 -17.22
CA ASN A 142 7.78 -14.90 -18.06
C ASN A 142 8.70 -15.93 -17.37
N PHE A 143 8.57 -16.10 -16.05
CA PHE A 143 9.27 -17.16 -15.29
C PHE A 143 8.90 -18.57 -15.75
N TRP A 144 7.79 -18.76 -16.48
CA TRP A 144 7.42 -20.06 -17.06
C TRP A 144 8.53 -20.68 -17.92
N LYS A 145 9.36 -19.87 -18.60
CA LYS A 145 10.49 -20.31 -19.44
C LYS A 145 11.54 -21.11 -18.65
N TYR A 146 11.70 -20.81 -17.36
CA TYR A 146 12.73 -21.38 -16.49
C TYR A 146 12.19 -22.46 -15.54
N GLN A 147 10.91 -22.83 -15.67
CA GLN A 147 10.23 -23.74 -14.75
C GLN A 147 10.85 -25.15 -14.70
N ALA A 148 11.34 -25.64 -15.85
CA ALA A 148 11.90 -26.98 -16.00
C ALA A 148 13.41 -27.06 -15.74
N ASP A 149 14.07 -25.91 -15.53
CA ASP A 149 15.51 -25.86 -15.33
C ASP A 149 15.85 -26.08 -13.85
N ASP A 150 16.65 -27.10 -13.56
CA ASP A 150 17.12 -27.40 -12.21
C ASP A 150 18.27 -26.49 -11.77
N THR A 151 19.01 -25.88 -12.70
CA THR A 151 20.19 -25.05 -12.41
C THR A 151 19.84 -23.71 -11.77
N VAL A 152 18.61 -23.25 -11.96
CA VAL A 152 18.09 -22.00 -11.38
C VAL A 152 17.39 -22.22 -10.04
N LYS A 153 17.22 -23.47 -9.61
CA LYS A 153 16.55 -23.81 -8.35
C LYS A 153 17.45 -23.54 -7.15
N GLY A 154 16.86 -23.03 -6.07
CA GLY A 154 17.56 -22.79 -4.81
C GLY A 154 18.41 -21.50 -4.77
N ILE A 155 18.37 -20.69 -5.83
CA ILE A 155 19.00 -19.36 -5.86
C ILE A 155 18.16 -18.36 -5.07
N ASP A 156 18.80 -17.53 -4.24
CA ASP A 156 18.14 -16.39 -3.63
C ASP A 156 17.95 -15.28 -4.68
N LEU A 157 16.71 -15.17 -5.18
CA LEU A 157 16.35 -14.21 -6.23
C LEU A 157 16.51 -12.76 -5.77
N LEU A 158 16.30 -12.46 -4.48
CA LEU A 158 16.44 -11.11 -3.96
C LEU A 158 17.92 -10.73 -3.93
N GLN A 159 18.76 -11.62 -3.40
CA GLN A 159 20.21 -11.39 -3.36
C GLN A 159 20.79 -11.27 -4.77
N LEU A 160 20.33 -12.10 -5.71
CA LEU A 160 20.72 -12.02 -7.12
C LEU A 160 20.33 -10.67 -7.73
N ALA A 161 19.08 -10.22 -7.56
CA ALA A 161 18.61 -8.91 -8.03
C ALA A 161 19.47 -7.76 -7.47
N MET A 162 19.83 -7.82 -6.19
CA MET A 162 20.68 -6.81 -5.55
C MET A 162 22.11 -6.81 -6.09
N SER A 163 22.68 -7.99 -6.33
CA SER A 163 24.08 -8.13 -6.78
C SER A 163 24.31 -7.52 -8.16
N VAL A 164 23.30 -7.59 -9.04
CA VAL A 164 23.37 -7.03 -10.39
C VAL A 164 22.83 -5.61 -10.48
N HIS A 165 22.22 -5.10 -9.40
CA HIS A 165 21.63 -3.76 -9.39
C HIS A 165 22.72 -2.69 -9.55
N PRO A 166 22.47 -1.67 -10.39
CA PRO A 166 23.20 -0.40 -10.42
C PRO A 166 23.57 0.17 -9.06
N GLU A 167 24.73 0.83 -8.94
CA GLU A 167 25.00 1.61 -7.74
C GLU A 167 24.08 2.84 -7.70
N PRO A 168 23.40 3.09 -6.57
CA PRO A 168 22.47 4.20 -6.45
C PRO A 168 23.23 5.52 -6.37
N LEU A 169 23.08 6.35 -7.41
CA LEU A 169 23.60 7.73 -7.46
C LEU A 169 22.47 8.72 -7.76
N LEU A 170 21.33 8.60 -7.08
CA LEU A 170 20.34 9.66 -7.11
C LEU A 170 20.82 10.80 -6.20
N GLU A 171 21.25 11.90 -6.80
CA GLU A 171 21.52 13.13 -6.05
C GLU A 171 20.20 13.91 -5.94
N VAL A 172 19.57 13.80 -4.77
CA VAL A 172 18.42 14.64 -4.42
C VAL A 172 18.92 15.85 -3.66
N LEU A 173 18.90 17.00 -4.32
CA LEU A 173 19.22 18.27 -3.68
C LEU A 173 17.96 18.88 -3.08
N LEU A 174 18.06 19.23 -1.79
CA LEU A 174 16.99 19.84 -1.01
C LEU A 174 17.30 21.29 -0.74
N SER A 175 16.24 22.04 -0.51
CA SER A 175 16.31 23.46 -0.28
C SER A 175 16.78 23.86 1.13
N LYS A 176 16.58 22.99 2.15
CA LYS A 176 17.20 23.12 3.47
C LYS A 176 18.44 22.23 3.54
N SER A 177 19.60 22.82 3.32
CA SER A 177 20.89 22.17 3.47
C SER A 177 21.39 22.30 4.90
N ASP A 178 20.77 21.61 5.85
CA ASP A 178 21.53 21.22 7.04
C ASP A 178 22.52 20.14 6.57
N TYR A 179 23.81 20.43 6.67
CA TYR A 179 24.88 19.59 6.13
C TYR A 179 24.81 18.13 6.65
N GLU A 180 24.40 17.95 7.91
CA GLU A 180 24.16 16.64 8.54
C GLU A 180 22.98 15.88 7.92
N ILE A 181 21.92 16.60 7.54
CA ILE A 181 20.73 16.04 6.89
C ILE A 181 21.09 15.59 5.47
N ALA A 182 21.90 16.37 4.75
CA ALA A 182 22.37 16.04 3.41
C ALA A 182 23.30 14.80 3.36
N GLU A 183 24.10 14.56 4.39
CA GLU A 183 24.96 13.37 4.47
C GLU A 183 24.17 12.09 4.80
N TRP A 184 23.16 12.19 5.67
CA TRP A 184 22.24 11.08 5.97
C TRP A 184 21.46 10.61 4.73
N TYR A 185 20.90 11.55 3.98
CA TYR A 185 20.14 11.26 2.75
C TYR A 185 21.01 10.90 1.55
N ARG A 186 22.31 11.23 1.58
CA ARG A 186 23.29 10.75 0.59
C ARG A 186 23.75 9.32 0.86
N SER A 187 23.44 8.74 2.03
CA SER A 187 23.81 7.35 2.30
C SER A 187 23.03 6.39 1.38
N PRO A 188 23.70 5.37 0.78
CA PRO A 188 23.07 4.37 -0.10
C PRO A 188 22.07 3.42 0.62
N ARG A 189 21.61 3.80 1.82
CA ARG A 189 20.88 2.95 2.78
C ARG A 189 19.35 3.08 2.71
N GLN A 190 18.81 3.76 1.70
CA GLN A 190 17.35 3.85 1.49
C GLN A 190 16.93 3.09 0.22
N LEU A 191 17.54 1.93 -0.01
CA LEU A 191 17.09 0.98 -1.02
C LEU A 191 15.86 0.25 -0.49
N VAL A 192 14.76 0.41 -1.19
CA VAL A 192 13.48 -0.22 -0.88
C VAL A 192 13.08 -1.15 -2.01
N MET A 193 12.53 -2.30 -1.65
CA MET A 193 11.93 -3.22 -2.61
C MET A 193 10.44 -2.93 -2.74
N THR A 194 10.02 -2.55 -3.94
CA THR A 194 8.62 -2.26 -4.24
C THR A 194 8.08 -3.24 -5.28
N GLU A 195 6.77 -3.23 -5.54
CA GLU A 195 6.21 -4.00 -6.68
C GLU A 195 6.65 -3.46 -8.05
N VAL A 196 7.27 -2.27 -8.08
CA VAL A 196 7.85 -1.67 -9.28
C VAL A 196 9.28 -2.18 -9.50
N GLY A 197 10.01 -2.53 -8.42
CA GLY A 197 11.40 -2.98 -8.45
C GLY A 197 12.21 -2.49 -7.25
N ILE A 198 13.53 -2.65 -7.32
CA ILE A 198 14.49 -2.05 -6.38
C ILE A 198 14.58 -0.56 -6.70
N CYS A 199 14.32 0.28 -5.70
CA CYS A 199 14.29 1.73 -5.86
C CYS A 199 14.99 2.42 -4.70
N GLN A 200 15.46 3.63 -4.92
CA GLN A 200 15.91 4.52 -3.86
C GLN A 200 14.76 5.41 -3.44
N THR A 201 14.51 5.54 -2.15
CA THR A 201 13.49 6.45 -1.63
C THR A 201 14.12 7.54 -0.77
N PHE A 202 13.40 8.65 -0.66
CA PHE A 202 13.80 9.83 0.08
C PHE A 202 12.60 10.34 0.88
N ASN A 203 12.83 10.71 2.14
CA ASN A 203 11.83 11.27 3.05
C ASN A 203 10.54 10.42 3.18
N SER A 204 10.68 9.09 3.15
CA SER A 204 9.58 8.14 3.31
C SER A 204 9.62 7.50 4.69
N ALA A 205 8.56 7.67 5.48
CA ALA A 205 8.41 7.00 6.78
C ALA A 205 8.15 5.50 6.63
N TYR A 206 7.59 5.08 5.49
CA TYR A 206 7.19 3.69 5.26
C TYR A 206 8.26 2.85 4.59
N ALA A 207 9.37 3.46 4.16
CA ALA A 207 10.55 2.77 3.65
C ALA A 207 11.02 1.63 4.58
N GLN A 208 10.92 1.82 5.90
CA GLN A 208 11.25 0.80 6.90
C GLN A 208 10.53 -0.56 6.73
N PHE A 209 9.37 -0.57 6.08
CA PHE A 209 8.59 -1.79 5.85
C PHE A 209 9.02 -2.52 4.57
N GLN A 210 9.79 -1.87 3.72
CA GLN A 210 10.26 -2.38 2.43
C GLN A 210 11.79 -2.31 2.28
N ASP A 211 12.50 -2.00 3.36
CA ASP A 211 13.96 -1.97 3.41
C ASP A 211 14.53 -3.36 3.06
N VAL A 212 15.42 -3.37 2.09
CA VAL A 212 16.07 -4.59 1.58
C VAL A 212 17.22 -5.01 2.47
N LEU A 213 17.95 -4.03 3.03
CA LEU A 213 19.06 -4.25 3.94
C LEU A 213 18.51 -4.23 5.36
N GLN A 214 17.91 -5.36 5.78
CA GLN A 214 17.29 -5.53 7.10
C GLN A 214 18.16 -4.92 8.22
N ASP A 215 17.51 -4.19 9.14
CA ASP A 215 18.09 -3.53 10.31
C ASP A 215 19.00 -2.31 10.05
N THR A 216 19.01 -1.76 8.84
CA THR A 216 19.73 -0.50 8.58
C THR A 216 18.87 0.75 8.74
N TRP A 217 17.54 0.62 8.73
CA TRP A 217 16.63 1.75 8.86
C TRP A 217 16.69 2.42 10.24
N ARG A 218 16.97 3.73 10.25
CA ARG A 218 16.82 4.57 11.45
C ARG A 218 15.64 5.52 11.27
N PRO A 219 14.72 5.59 12.24
CA PRO A 219 13.65 6.59 12.22
C PRO A 219 14.26 7.98 12.17
N HIS A 220 13.80 8.80 11.22
CA HIS A 220 14.16 10.20 11.14
C HIS A 220 12.89 11.04 11.12
N GLU A 221 13.02 12.30 11.51
CA GLU A 221 11.93 13.25 11.36
C GLU A 221 11.68 13.52 9.88
N LEU A 222 10.41 13.61 9.52
CA LEU A 222 10.03 13.94 8.15
C LEU A 222 10.31 15.42 7.92
N LEU A 223 10.90 15.72 6.77
CA LEU A 223 11.15 17.10 6.38
C LEU A 223 9.82 17.83 6.24
N GLN A 224 9.80 19.07 6.71
CA GLN A 224 8.66 19.97 6.57
C GLN A 224 9.07 21.22 5.82
N CYS A 225 8.13 21.76 5.07
CA CYS A 225 8.34 22.93 4.27
C CYS A 225 7.19 23.92 4.47
N HIS A 226 7.53 25.20 4.47
CA HIS A 226 6.57 26.28 4.67
C HIS A 226 6.38 27.05 3.36
N TYR A 227 5.14 27.43 3.02
CA TYR A 227 4.85 28.06 1.73
C TYR A 227 5.71 29.31 1.45
N HIS A 228 5.89 30.18 2.46
CA HIS A 228 6.70 31.41 2.31
C HIS A 228 8.20 31.20 2.29
N SER A 229 8.69 29.98 2.59
CA SER A 229 10.14 29.74 2.58
C SER A 229 10.72 29.77 1.17
N GLY A 230 9.91 29.60 0.10
CA GLY A 230 10.41 29.54 -1.28
C GLY A 230 11.26 28.30 -1.57
N GLN A 231 11.23 27.33 -0.66
CA GLN A 231 12.20 26.25 -0.52
C GLN A 231 11.52 24.85 -0.59
N CYS A 232 10.32 24.76 -1.18
CA CYS A 232 9.57 23.51 -1.34
C CYS A 232 9.71 22.96 -2.77
N PHE A 233 10.94 22.70 -3.23
CA PHE A 233 11.19 22.05 -4.51
C PHE A 233 12.11 20.85 -4.34
N VAL A 234 12.02 19.91 -5.28
CA VAL A 234 12.99 18.82 -5.41
C VAL A 234 13.73 18.97 -6.73
N ARG A 235 15.06 18.83 -6.69
CA ARG A 235 15.89 18.66 -7.87
C ARG A 235 16.38 17.22 -7.91
N ILE A 236 16.09 16.55 -9.02
CA ILE A 236 16.49 15.17 -9.28
C ILE A 236 17.51 15.19 -10.41
N ASP A 237 18.75 14.81 -10.08
CA ASP A 237 19.83 14.69 -11.06
C ASP A 237 20.11 13.22 -11.35
N SER A 238 20.00 12.84 -12.62
CA SER A 238 20.23 11.45 -13.06
C SER A 238 21.55 11.33 -13.79
N LYS A 239 22.57 10.74 -13.15
CA LYS A 239 23.90 10.53 -13.75
C LYS A 239 23.92 9.21 -14.51
N ASN A 240 24.26 9.24 -15.80
CA ASN A 240 24.53 8.08 -16.67
C ASN A 240 23.38 7.08 -16.91
N ARG A 241 22.26 7.12 -16.17
CA ARG A 241 21.12 6.21 -16.35
C ARG A 241 19.80 6.96 -16.38
N ALA A 242 18.81 6.39 -17.06
CA ALA A 242 17.46 6.92 -17.02
C ALA A 242 16.74 6.47 -15.74
N VAL A 243 15.98 7.37 -15.13
CA VAL A 243 15.31 7.14 -13.84
C VAL A 243 13.83 7.46 -13.96
N ARG A 244 13.00 6.55 -13.45
CA ARG A 244 11.58 6.76 -13.23
C ARG A 244 11.35 7.17 -11.78
N TYR A 245 10.61 8.24 -11.56
CA TYR A 245 10.38 8.75 -10.21
C TYR A 245 8.89 8.86 -9.85
N PHE A 246 8.63 8.75 -8.56
CA PHE A 246 7.32 8.79 -7.94
C PHE A 246 7.36 9.80 -6.79
N ILE A 247 6.53 10.83 -6.89
CA ILE A 247 6.31 11.79 -5.80
C ILE A 247 5.02 11.37 -5.10
N HIS A 248 5.12 11.04 -3.81
CA HIS A 248 3.99 10.54 -3.03
C HIS A 248 4.05 11.00 -1.57
N SER A 249 3.02 10.70 -0.80
CA SER A 249 3.01 10.95 0.65
C SER A 249 4.18 10.20 1.32
N PRO A 250 4.80 10.77 2.37
CA PRO A 250 5.77 10.06 3.21
C PRO A 250 5.23 8.77 3.86
N TYR A 251 3.91 8.66 3.95
CA TYR A 251 3.19 7.50 4.45
C TYR A 251 2.63 6.62 3.32
N GLU A 252 3.29 6.60 2.17
CA GLU A 252 2.96 5.76 1.02
C GLU A 252 4.23 5.17 0.39
N ILE A 253 4.04 4.15 -0.46
CA ILE A 253 5.10 3.52 -1.26
C ILE A 253 4.56 3.25 -2.66
N PRO A 254 5.38 3.37 -3.73
CA PRO A 254 4.96 2.99 -5.07
C PRO A 254 4.64 1.49 -5.18
N THR A 255 3.58 1.19 -5.93
CA THR A 255 3.07 -0.17 -6.20
C THR A 255 2.91 -0.38 -7.69
N ALA A 256 2.56 -1.60 -8.12
CA ALA A 256 2.35 -1.91 -9.53
C ALA A 256 1.19 -1.12 -10.19
N ILE A 257 0.30 -0.52 -9.39
CA ILE A 257 -0.78 0.34 -9.86
C ILE A 257 -0.46 1.83 -9.75
N SER A 258 0.69 2.18 -9.18
CA SER A 258 1.10 3.57 -9.04
C SER A 258 1.57 4.10 -10.38
N ASN A 259 0.99 5.22 -10.81
CA ASN A 259 1.47 5.88 -12.01
C ASN A 259 2.76 6.64 -11.68
N PRO A 260 3.81 6.52 -12.51
CA PRO A 260 4.99 7.35 -12.34
C PRO A 260 4.63 8.83 -12.47
N THR A 261 5.30 9.66 -11.69
CA THR A 261 5.18 11.12 -11.83
C THR A 261 5.89 11.59 -13.09
N GLY A 262 7.00 10.94 -13.45
CA GLY A 262 7.67 11.11 -14.72
C GLY A 262 8.94 10.26 -14.83
N GLU A 263 9.67 10.49 -15.91
CA GLU A 263 10.95 9.86 -16.21
C GLU A 263 11.97 10.95 -16.55
N VAL A 264 13.21 10.74 -16.14
CA VAL A 264 14.35 11.63 -16.38
C VAL A 264 15.38 10.85 -17.16
N ALA A 265 15.75 11.37 -18.34
CA ALA A 265 16.81 10.78 -19.16
C ALA A 265 18.19 10.99 -18.49
N PRO A 266 19.23 10.23 -18.88
CA PRO A 266 20.58 10.47 -18.41
C PRO A 266 21.02 11.91 -18.70
N ASP A 267 21.74 12.51 -17.74
CA ASP A 267 22.33 13.85 -17.83
C ASP A 267 21.33 14.99 -18.03
N VAL A 268 20.05 14.73 -17.69
CA VAL A 268 18.99 15.74 -17.62
C VAL A 268 18.68 16.06 -16.16
N GLU A 269 18.54 17.36 -15.88
CA GLU A 269 18.10 17.85 -14.58
C GLU A 269 16.60 18.11 -14.60
N LEU A 270 15.90 17.62 -13.58
CA LEU A 270 14.49 17.91 -13.38
C LEU A 270 14.27 18.66 -12.07
N ILE A 271 13.57 19.78 -12.15
CA ILE A 271 13.13 20.57 -11.00
C ILE A 271 11.60 20.47 -10.91
N VAL A 272 11.10 20.06 -9.76
CA VAL A 272 9.66 19.92 -9.52
C VAL A 272 9.22 20.78 -8.34
N ASP A 273 8.28 21.68 -8.62
CA ASP A 273 7.52 22.43 -7.62
C ASP A 273 6.23 21.69 -7.28
N PHE A 274 5.93 21.52 -6.00
CA PHE A 274 4.73 20.81 -5.56
C PHE A 274 3.72 21.73 -4.85
N LYS A 275 2.45 21.47 -5.12
CA LYS A 275 1.32 22.05 -4.40
C LYS A 275 0.72 20.97 -3.50
N ALA A 276 0.92 21.12 -2.20
CA ALA A 276 0.35 20.18 -1.24
C ALA A 276 -1.11 20.48 -0.94
N VAL A 277 -1.90 19.41 -0.84
CA VAL A 277 -3.26 19.43 -0.32
C VAL A 277 -3.32 18.36 0.76
N GLU A 278 -3.49 18.78 2.00
CA GLU A 278 -3.55 17.88 3.15
C GLU A 278 -4.97 17.81 3.69
N ILE A 279 -5.39 16.60 4.09
CA ILE A 279 -6.66 16.38 4.78
C ILE A 279 -6.32 16.13 6.25
N GLN A 280 -6.69 17.06 7.12
CA GLN A 280 -6.62 16.85 8.56
C GLN A 280 -7.99 16.48 9.13
N ALA A 281 -8.01 15.40 9.91
CA ALA A 281 -9.16 14.99 10.68
C ALA A 281 -9.06 15.54 12.11
N SER A 282 -10.17 16.03 12.66
CA SER A 282 -10.20 16.40 14.08
C SER A 282 -9.98 15.16 14.97
N ALA A 283 -9.41 15.36 16.15
CA ALA A 283 -9.12 14.27 17.08
C ALA A 283 -10.36 13.43 17.43
N SER A 284 -11.56 14.04 17.45
CA SER A 284 -12.82 13.34 17.70
C SER A 284 -13.18 12.31 16.63
N VAL A 285 -12.73 12.48 15.38
CA VAL A 285 -12.99 11.52 14.29
C VAL A 285 -12.30 10.18 14.57
N LYS A 286 -11.15 10.19 15.24
CA LYS A 286 -10.39 8.97 15.57
C LYS A 286 -11.14 8.04 16.52
N ASN A 287 -12.02 8.60 17.35
CA ASN A 287 -12.86 7.83 18.27
C ASN A 287 -14.03 7.10 17.58
N LEU A 288 -14.31 7.42 16.32
CA LEU A 288 -15.34 6.73 15.53
C LEU A 288 -14.81 5.38 15.05
N ARG A 289 -15.70 4.38 14.97
CA ARG A 289 -15.39 3.09 14.37
C ARG A 289 -15.01 3.26 12.91
N THR A 290 -14.11 2.41 12.43
CA THR A 290 -13.60 2.45 11.04
C THR A 290 -14.75 2.41 10.02
N GLU A 291 -15.84 1.66 10.29
CA GLU A 291 -17.01 1.59 9.39
C GLU A 291 -17.79 2.91 9.33
N GLN A 292 -17.80 3.68 10.42
CA GLN A 292 -18.49 4.96 10.51
C GLN A 292 -17.72 6.07 9.78
N ARG A 293 -16.39 6.10 9.93
CA ARG A 293 -15.54 7.10 9.27
C ARG A 293 -15.02 6.70 7.89
N ARG A 294 -15.15 5.42 7.52
CA ARG A 294 -14.80 4.84 6.22
C ARG A 294 -13.33 5.06 5.80
N CYS A 295 -12.44 5.33 6.74
CA CYS A 295 -11.02 5.52 6.53
C CYS A 295 -10.22 4.93 7.69
N LYS A 296 -8.94 4.64 7.45
CA LYS A 296 -7.98 4.21 8.49
C LYS A 296 -6.88 5.26 8.66
N TYR A 297 -6.37 5.38 9.88
CA TYR A 297 -5.21 6.19 10.22
C TYR A 297 -3.90 5.42 9.96
N PRO A 298 -2.77 6.11 9.76
CA PRO A 298 -1.45 5.51 9.63
C PRO A 298 -1.10 4.50 10.74
N ASP A 299 -1.54 4.74 11.97
CA ASP A 299 -1.28 3.90 13.13
C ASP A 299 -2.26 2.73 13.31
N GLU A 300 -3.23 2.54 12.40
CA GLU A 300 -4.15 1.41 12.43
C GLU A 300 -3.61 0.24 11.60
N TRP A 301 -2.69 -0.51 12.21
CA TRP A 301 -1.81 -1.50 11.58
C TRP A 301 -2.54 -2.56 10.75
N ILE A 302 -1.87 -3.01 9.69
CA ILE A 302 -2.38 -4.05 8.77
C ILE A 302 -2.14 -5.45 9.35
N SER A 303 -0.96 -5.69 9.90
CA SER A 303 -0.54 -6.95 10.52
C SER A 303 0.62 -6.72 11.48
N ASP A 304 1.01 -7.73 12.27
CA ASP A 304 2.14 -7.62 13.20
C ASP A 304 3.47 -7.27 12.51
N SER A 305 3.62 -7.70 11.24
CA SER A 305 4.80 -7.42 10.41
C SER A 305 4.79 -6.02 9.78
N ILE A 306 3.61 -5.43 9.56
CA ILE A 306 3.44 -4.11 8.96
C ILE A 306 2.58 -3.28 9.92
N ARG A 307 3.28 -2.66 10.88
CA ARG A 307 2.71 -1.80 11.91
C ARG A 307 2.39 -0.39 11.41
N ALA A 308 1.78 -0.33 10.24
CA ALA A 308 1.35 0.90 9.59
C ALA A 308 0.23 0.60 8.60
N TYR A 309 -0.54 1.63 8.25
CA TYR A 309 -1.52 1.55 7.18
C TYR A 309 -1.27 2.61 6.11
N SER A 310 -1.27 2.14 4.87
CA SER A 310 -1.62 2.95 3.70
C SER A 310 -2.39 2.12 2.71
N PHE A 311 -2.94 2.78 1.69
CA PHE A 311 -3.62 2.07 0.63
C PHE A 311 -2.66 1.14 -0.12
N SER A 312 -1.46 1.62 -0.48
CA SER A 312 -0.44 0.82 -1.15
C SER A 312 0.02 -0.38 -0.32
N LEU A 313 0.38 -0.18 0.96
CA LEU A 313 0.81 -1.27 1.83
C LEU A 313 -0.30 -2.31 2.01
N CYS A 314 -1.55 -1.88 2.14
CA CYS A 314 -2.69 -2.78 2.25
C CYS A 314 -2.86 -3.63 1.00
N GLN A 315 -2.72 -3.04 -0.19
CA GLN A 315 -2.79 -3.79 -1.44
C GLN A 315 -1.65 -4.78 -1.60
N MET A 316 -0.41 -4.35 -1.36
CA MET A 316 0.77 -5.22 -1.41
C MET A 316 0.62 -6.41 -0.46
N HIS A 317 0.22 -6.14 0.79
CA HIS A 317 -0.01 -7.18 1.79
C HIS A 317 -1.13 -8.14 1.37
N CYS A 318 -2.21 -7.63 0.76
CA CYS A 318 -3.29 -8.46 0.23
C CYS A 318 -2.80 -9.38 -0.89
N ARG A 319 -2.06 -8.85 -1.89
CA ARG A 319 -1.49 -9.64 -2.98
C ARG A 319 -0.51 -10.70 -2.49
N SER A 320 0.39 -10.31 -1.59
CA SER A 320 1.32 -11.23 -0.93
C SER A 320 0.60 -12.37 -0.22
N ARG A 321 -0.46 -12.05 0.53
CA ARG A 321 -1.25 -13.06 1.25
C ARG A 321 -1.98 -13.99 0.30
N MET A 322 -2.54 -13.47 -0.79
CA MET A 322 -3.18 -14.30 -1.83
C MET A 322 -2.17 -15.21 -2.52
N ALA A 323 -0.97 -14.71 -2.86
CA ALA A 323 0.08 -15.53 -3.45
C ALA A 323 0.47 -16.71 -2.54
N ALA A 324 0.65 -16.45 -1.24
CA ALA A 324 0.94 -17.50 -0.26
C ALA A 324 -0.23 -18.49 -0.11
N MET A 325 -1.47 -18.01 -0.12
CA MET A 325 -2.67 -18.84 0.05
C MET A 325 -2.96 -19.75 -1.15
N PHE A 326 -2.83 -19.24 -2.38
CA PHE A 326 -3.20 -19.97 -3.59
C PHE A 326 -2.03 -20.68 -4.25
N CYS A 327 -0.85 -20.07 -4.25
CA CYS A 327 0.29 -20.55 -5.02
C CYS A 327 1.41 -21.07 -4.06
N GLY A 328 1.21 -21.00 -2.74
CA GLY A 328 2.08 -21.61 -1.72
C GLY A 328 3.43 -20.91 -1.51
N CYS A 329 3.65 -19.79 -2.19
CA CYS A 329 4.90 -19.03 -2.17
C CYS A 329 4.64 -17.52 -2.23
N ARG A 330 5.67 -16.73 -1.95
CA ARG A 330 5.62 -15.27 -2.03
C ARG A 330 6.68 -14.78 -3.02
N PRO A 331 6.34 -13.88 -3.95
CA PRO A 331 7.35 -13.20 -4.76
C PRO A 331 8.40 -12.52 -3.89
N TYR A 332 9.66 -12.56 -4.33
CA TYR A 332 10.78 -12.06 -3.53
C TYR A 332 10.69 -10.55 -3.25
N PHE A 333 9.98 -9.80 -4.10
CA PHE A 333 9.79 -8.36 -3.95
C PHE A 333 8.86 -7.95 -2.79
N HIS A 334 8.18 -8.90 -2.15
CA HIS A 334 7.51 -8.66 -0.87
C HIS A 334 8.45 -9.07 0.26
N VAL A 335 9.14 -8.09 0.88
CA VAL A 335 10.20 -8.38 1.86
C VAL A 335 9.64 -8.71 3.24
N LYS A 336 8.58 -8.03 3.69
CA LYS A 336 7.93 -8.24 4.99
C LYS A 336 6.52 -8.84 4.83
N GLY A 337 6.11 -9.74 5.75
CA GLY A 337 4.78 -10.36 5.71
C GLY A 337 4.63 -11.81 6.22
N GLY A 338 5.51 -12.30 7.08
CA GLY A 338 5.51 -13.71 7.55
C GLY A 338 6.61 -14.57 6.91
N GLU A 339 6.76 -15.82 7.37
CA GLU A 339 7.83 -16.72 6.95
C GLU A 339 7.91 -16.82 5.43
N VAL A 340 9.09 -16.47 4.90
CA VAL A 340 9.46 -16.74 3.52
C VAL A 340 9.46 -18.26 3.38
N ILE A 341 8.41 -18.83 2.78
CA ILE A 341 8.54 -20.16 2.20
C ILE A 341 9.59 -19.96 1.12
N ARG A 342 10.83 -20.37 1.44
CA ARG A 342 11.97 -20.40 0.54
C ARG A 342 11.47 -20.99 -0.77
N PHE A 343 11.84 -20.39 -1.90
CA PHE A 343 11.52 -20.87 -3.23
C PHE A 343 11.85 -22.38 -3.35
N ILE A 344 10.85 -23.22 -3.07
CA ILE A 344 10.80 -24.60 -3.50
C ILE A 344 9.70 -24.57 -4.54
N ILE A 345 10.09 -24.67 -5.81
CA ILE A 345 9.13 -24.90 -6.90
C ILE A 345 8.50 -26.27 -6.64
N ILE A 346 7.42 -26.31 -5.86
CA ILE A 346 6.53 -27.48 -5.78
C ILE A 346 5.34 -27.17 -6.68
N ILE A 347 5.51 -27.42 -7.97
CA ILE A 347 4.40 -27.41 -8.91
C ILE A 347 3.76 -28.79 -8.87
N ILE A 348 2.64 -28.89 -8.13
CA ILE A 348 1.76 -30.05 -8.22
C ILE A 348 0.99 -29.92 -9.53
N ILE A 349 1.30 -30.78 -10.49
CA ILE A 349 0.56 -30.93 -11.75
C ILE A 349 -0.77 -31.61 -11.45
N ILE A 350 -1.90 -30.93 -11.66
CA ILE A 350 -3.21 -31.59 -11.77
C ILE A 350 -3.86 -31.20 -13.11
N ILE A 351 -4.07 -32.21 -13.95
CA ILE A 351 -4.80 -32.14 -15.22
C ILE A 351 -6.30 -32.25 -14.90
N ILE A 352 -7.10 -31.21 -15.14
CA ILE A 352 -8.57 -31.32 -15.25
C ILE A 352 -9.05 -30.51 -16.46
N PRO A 353 -9.88 -31.09 -17.36
CA PRO A 353 -10.44 -30.38 -18.50
C PRO A 353 -11.69 -29.61 -18.07
N LEU A 354 -11.70 -28.28 -18.20
CA LEU A 354 -12.92 -27.47 -18.09
C LEU A 354 -13.08 -26.56 -19.33
N PRO A 355 -14.31 -26.36 -19.82
CA PRO A 355 -14.57 -25.74 -21.11
C PRO A 355 -14.41 -24.21 -21.07
N LEU A 356 -13.97 -23.65 -22.21
CA LEU A 356 -13.56 -22.25 -22.44
C LEU A 356 -14.56 -21.15 -22.05
N SER A 357 -15.83 -21.48 -21.77
CA SER A 357 -16.90 -20.48 -21.59
C SER A 357 -16.91 -19.75 -20.23
N GLN A 358 -16.10 -20.17 -19.26
CA GLN A 358 -16.00 -19.51 -17.94
C GLN A 358 -14.80 -18.56 -17.78
N LEU A 359 -13.91 -18.45 -18.78
CA LEU A 359 -12.67 -17.64 -18.69
C LEU A 359 -12.85 -16.13 -18.95
N LEU A 360 -14.01 -15.67 -19.42
CA LEU A 360 -14.18 -14.30 -19.93
C LEU A 360 -14.65 -13.24 -18.90
N LEU A 361 -14.95 -13.62 -17.65
CA LEU A 361 -15.52 -12.69 -16.65
C LEU A 361 -14.54 -12.16 -15.59
N PHE A 362 -13.31 -12.66 -15.56
CA PHE A 362 -12.27 -12.17 -14.66
C PHE A 362 -11.14 -11.55 -15.48
N GLY A 363 -11.18 -10.23 -15.64
CA GLY A 363 -10.07 -9.42 -16.17
C GLY A 363 -8.88 -9.35 -15.21
N VAL A 364 -8.45 -10.51 -14.71
CA VAL A 364 -7.25 -10.71 -13.91
C VAL A 364 -6.30 -11.48 -14.83
N GLY A 365 -5.24 -10.83 -15.30
CA GLY A 365 -4.09 -11.50 -15.91
C GLY A 365 -3.30 -12.33 -14.89
N ALA A 366 -3.98 -13.22 -14.17
CA ALA A 366 -3.39 -14.16 -13.25
C ALA A 366 -3.27 -15.51 -13.96
N ALA A 367 -2.07 -15.86 -14.39
CA ALA A 367 -1.68 -17.26 -14.42
C ALA A 367 -1.44 -17.78 -12.99
N CYS A 368 -2.46 -17.75 -12.13
CA CYS A 368 -2.61 -18.80 -11.11
C CYS A 368 -3.88 -19.55 -11.52
N LEU A 369 -3.67 -20.70 -12.16
CA LEU A 369 -4.66 -21.75 -12.35
C LEU A 369 -5.22 -22.12 -10.97
N LEU A 370 -6.48 -21.78 -10.74
CA LEU A 370 -7.26 -22.15 -9.57
C LEU A 370 -7.47 -23.66 -9.52
N LEU A 371 -7.16 -24.32 -8.40
CA LEU A 371 -7.85 -25.54 -7.97
C LEU A 371 -7.94 -25.64 -6.43
N PRO A 372 -8.91 -26.41 -5.90
CA PRO A 372 -9.52 -26.18 -4.60
C PRO A 372 -8.83 -26.91 -3.45
N HIS A 373 -9.08 -26.38 -2.25
CA HIS A 373 -8.82 -26.95 -0.94
C HIS A 373 -9.04 -28.48 -0.87
N VAL A 374 -8.03 -29.20 -0.37
CA VAL A 374 -8.21 -30.47 0.35
C VAL A 374 -7.51 -30.31 1.71
N PRO A 375 -8.18 -30.61 2.83
CA PRO A 375 -7.65 -30.38 4.16
C PRO A 375 -6.66 -31.50 4.54
N ILE A 376 -5.59 -31.13 5.24
CA ILE A 376 -4.91 -32.00 6.20
C ILE A 376 -4.91 -31.27 7.53
#